data_AF-A0A920AVM9-F1
#
_entry.id   AF-A0A920AVM9-F1
#
_cell.length_a   1.000
_cell.length_b   1.000
_cell.length_c   1.000
_cell.angle_alpha   90.00
_cell.angle_beta   90.00
_cell.angle_gamma   90.00
#
_symmetry.space_group_name_H-M   'P 1'
#
loop_
_entity.id
_entity.type
_entity.pdbx_description
1 polymer ?
#
loop_
_entity_poly.entity_id
_entity_poly.type
_entity_poly.pdbx_seq_one_letter_code
_entity_poly.pdbx_strand_id
1 'polypeptide(L)'
;MNKSFFITDNYKYFKPKFRDTINNFVSNGKLIKDSRNTIKSFNIDNLKLNIKRFKKPNFFNKIIYTFFRSTKAQRSFDYAKKLIELGIATPKPIFYYNKFKSGLIYQSFYCSENIDYDYDMEYVFENKQLINRDQLLKEFTLFTHNLHENGIMFLDHSRSNTLIKKNNNGHTFYLIDLNRMRFKSLTLKERLKNFKRLKMNDEVLKKVSEYYADLIKIDKQLIFKSIKKYSENFENNRIFRKRLKFFLEFSKMTKFLAIDYGLLRTGLSISDSDKIFAFPLETIETNKLINHLSTLIENENISRIIIGQPKRFSGQNSEIESSILKFIDSISNIFDKKQIFRYDERFTSKIAKKAIISSGIKKKARSDKSLVDKISATIVLQDYLQAYNSNS
;
A
#
# COMPACT_ATOMS: atom_id res chain seq x y z
N MET A 1 -3.41 28.60 19.31
CA MET A 1 -3.01 27.31 19.93
C MET A 1 -3.84 26.19 19.33
N ASN A 2 -3.22 25.20 18.66
CA ASN A 2 -3.94 24.02 18.16
C ASN A 2 -4.58 23.28 19.34
N LYS A 3 -5.90 23.44 19.53
CA LYS A 3 -6.64 22.70 20.55
C LYS A 3 -6.46 21.22 20.26
N SER A 4 -5.74 20.51 21.14
CA SER A 4 -5.52 19.08 21.02
C SER A 4 -6.83 18.31 21.06
N PHE A 5 -7.84 18.82 21.78
CA PHE A 5 -9.16 18.23 21.93
C PHE A 5 -10.25 19.27 21.66
N PHE A 6 -11.12 19.01 20.69
CA PHE A 6 -12.36 19.76 20.50
C PHE A 6 -13.56 18.86 20.74
N ILE A 7 -14.58 19.37 21.42
CA ILE A 7 -15.82 18.66 21.75
C ILE A 7 -17.01 19.58 21.50
N THR A 8 -18.10 19.04 20.93
CA THR A 8 -19.36 19.75 20.78
C THR A 8 -19.97 20.03 22.16
N ASP A 9 -20.60 21.20 22.33
CA ASP A 9 -20.99 21.71 23.65
C ASP A 9 -21.87 20.76 24.47
N ASN A 10 -22.85 20.13 23.82
CA ASN A 10 -23.77 19.18 24.45
C ASN A 10 -23.10 17.93 25.03
N TYR A 11 -21.83 17.67 24.72
CA TYR A 11 -21.09 16.51 25.20
C TYR A 11 -19.92 16.88 26.13
N LYS A 12 -19.73 18.17 26.47
CA LYS A 12 -18.62 18.64 27.33
C LYS A 12 -18.51 17.87 28.65
N TYR A 13 -19.64 17.49 29.25
CA TYR A 13 -19.71 16.70 30.48
C TYR A 13 -18.98 15.33 30.36
N PHE A 14 -19.02 14.70 29.18
CA PHE A 14 -18.41 13.38 28.95
C PHE A 14 -16.90 13.44 28.65
N LYS A 15 -16.29 14.64 28.61
CA LYS A 15 -14.88 14.83 28.22
C LYS A 15 -13.88 13.94 28.98
N PRO A 16 -13.99 13.73 30.31
CA PRO A 16 -13.11 12.79 31.03
C PRO A 16 -13.25 11.36 30.49
N LYS A 17 -14.48 10.84 30.42
CA LYS A 17 -14.78 9.48 29.90
C LYS A 17 -14.28 9.27 28.47
N PHE A 18 -14.39 10.30 27.62
CA PHE A 18 -13.85 10.25 26.26
C PHE A 18 -12.32 10.19 26.22
N ARG A 19 -11.61 10.92 27.10
CA ARG A 19 -10.15 10.82 27.21
C ARG A 19 -9.71 9.43 27.63
N ASP A 20 -10.38 8.86 28.63
CA ASP A 20 -10.08 7.51 29.12
C ASP A 20 -10.33 6.46 28.04
N THR A 21 -11.44 6.59 27.31
CA THR A 21 -11.76 5.72 26.17
C THR A 21 -10.68 5.79 25.08
N ILE A 22 -10.16 6.98 24.77
CA ILE A 22 -9.08 7.16 23.79
C ILE A 22 -7.77 6.54 24.27
N ASN A 23 -7.45 6.66 25.57
CA ASN A 23 -6.24 6.09 26.14
C ASN A 23 -6.29 4.55 26.11
N ASN A 24 -7.46 3.98 26.35
CA ASN A 24 -7.72 2.54 26.34
C ASN A 24 -8.26 2.03 24.99
N PHE A 25 -8.13 2.81 23.90
CA PHE A 25 -8.72 2.48 22.60
C PHE A 25 -8.20 1.16 22.01
N VAL A 26 -6.96 0.76 22.35
CA VAL A 26 -6.37 -0.49 21.84
C VAL A 26 -7.06 -1.70 22.46
N SER A 27 -7.26 -1.70 23.77
CA SER A 27 -7.82 -2.82 24.54
C SER A 27 -9.35 -2.88 24.53
N ASN A 28 -10.03 -1.72 24.42
CA ASN A 28 -11.48 -1.65 24.63
C ASN A 28 -12.26 -1.38 23.33
N GLY A 29 -13.59 -1.56 23.41
CA GLY A 29 -14.55 -1.27 22.34
C GLY A 29 -14.72 -2.43 21.35
N LYS A 30 -15.90 -2.49 20.72
CA LYS A 30 -16.19 -3.51 19.70
C LYS A 30 -15.60 -3.09 18.36
N LEU A 31 -14.79 -3.95 17.76
CA LEU A 31 -14.17 -3.67 16.47
C LEU A 31 -15.22 -3.64 15.35
N ILE A 32 -15.26 -2.55 14.59
CA ILE A 32 -16.08 -2.43 13.37
C ILE A 32 -15.21 -2.66 12.13
N LYS A 33 -14.02 -2.05 12.10
CA LYS A 33 -13.12 -2.12 10.96
C LYS A 33 -11.68 -1.91 11.41
N ASP A 34 -10.79 -2.83 11.06
CA ASP A 34 -9.35 -2.63 11.20
C ASP A 34 -8.67 -2.77 9.85
N SER A 35 -8.20 -1.66 9.31
CA SER A 35 -7.51 -1.61 8.03
C SER A 35 -6.41 -0.56 8.11
N ARG A 36 -6.37 0.43 7.20
CA ARG A 36 -5.46 1.58 7.41
C ARG A 36 -5.89 2.43 8.61
N ASN A 37 -7.19 2.51 8.86
CA ASN A 37 -7.77 3.18 10.03
C ASN A 37 -8.46 2.11 10.86
N THR A 38 -8.47 2.30 12.18
CA THR A 38 -9.21 1.44 13.12
C THR A 38 -10.49 2.17 13.53
N ILE A 39 -11.64 1.53 13.40
CA ILE A 39 -12.94 2.04 13.84
C ILE A 39 -13.50 1.05 14.86
N LYS A 40 -13.87 1.56 16.03
CA LYS A 40 -14.50 0.78 17.11
C LYS A 40 -15.76 1.48 17.60
N SER A 41 -16.77 0.70 17.99
CA SER A 41 -17.93 1.22 18.73
C SER A 41 -17.74 1.12 20.23
N PHE A 42 -18.35 2.06 20.93
CA PHE A 42 -18.32 2.18 22.39
C PHE A 42 -19.72 2.56 22.90
N ASN A 43 -20.08 2.01 24.05
CA ASN A 43 -21.21 2.49 24.84
C ASN A 43 -20.63 3.24 26.04
N ILE A 44 -20.96 4.53 26.17
CA ILE A 44 -20.52 5.37 27.28
C ILE A 44 -21.78 5.97 27.90
N ASP A 45 -22.14 5.45 29.07
CA ASP A 45 -23.43 5.71 29.70
C ASP A 45 -24.59 5.39 28.73
N ASN A 46 -25.40 6.39 28.38
CA ASN A 46 -26.50 6.28 27.42
C ASN A 46 -26.09 6.56 25.96
N LEU A 47 -24.81 6.83 25.68
CA LEU A 47 -24.33 7.18 24.35
C LEU A 47 -23.74 5.97 23.63
N LYS A 48 -24.26 5.66 22.43
CA LYS A 48 -23.67 4.69 21.50
C LYS A 48 -22.83 5.44 20.46
N LEU A 49 -21.53 5.18 20.43
CA LEU A 49 -20.54 6.00 19.72
C LEU A 49 -19.69 5.18 18.77
N ASN A 50 -19.16 5.83 17.72
CA ASN A 50 -18.13 5.29 16.85
C ASN A 50 -16.88 6.17 16.94
N ILE A 51 -15.75 5.58 17.35
CA ILE A 51 -14.46 6.28 17.38
C ILE A 51 -13.56 5.71 16.28
N LYS A 52 -13.12 6.60 15.39
CA LYS A 52 -12.18 6.33 14.30
C LYS A 52 -10.79 6.84 14.66
N ARG A 53 -9.86 5.92 14.82
CA ARG A 53 -8.41 6.19 14.92
C ARG A 53 -7.80 6.17 13.53
N PHE A 54 -7.26 7.31 13.10
CA PHE A 54 -6.62 7.40 11.78
C PHE A 54 -5.22 6.77 11.79
N LYS A 55 -4.80 6.26 10.61
CA LYS A 55 -3.41 5.82 10.37
C LYS A 55 -2.44 6.90 10.86
N LYS A 56 -1.43 6.49 11.62
CA LYS A 56 -0.30 7.34 12.00
C LYS A 56 0.30 7.98 10.73
N PRO A 57 0.39 9.32 10.65
CA PRO A 57 1.01 9.98 9.52
C PRO A 57 2.50 9.61 9.43
N ASN A 58 3.02 9.46 8.21
CA ASN A 58 4.47 9.40 8.00
C ASN A 58 5.10 10.76 8.37
N PHE A 59 6.42 10.80 8.54
CA PHE A 59 7.14 11.99 9.03
C PHE A 59 6.75 13.29 8.30
N PHE A 60 6.79 13.28 6.96
CA PHE A 60 6.39 14.42 6.15
C PHE A 60 4.94 14.87 6.43
N ASN A 61 3.99 13.93 6.44
CA ASN A 61 2.60 14.27 6.74
C ASN A 61 2.40 14.75 8.18
N LYS A 62 3.26 14.35 9.14
CA LYS A 62 3.19 14.90 10.50
C LYS A 62 3.49 16.41 10.50
N ILE A 63 4.51 16.84 9.78
CA ILE A 63 4.86 18.26 9.66
C ILE A 63 3.70 19.02 8.99
N ILE A 64 3.25 18.53 7.83
CA ILE A 64 2.14 19.16 7.08
C ILE A 64 0.88 19.31 7.95
N TYR A 65 0.50 18.26 8.66
CA TYR A 65 -0.70 18.32 9.51
C TYR A 65 -0.53 19.10 10.81
N THR A 66 0.71 19.40 11.21
CA THR A 66 0.97 20.19 12.43
C THR A 66 0.89 21.68 12.11
N PHE A 67 1.45 22.11 10.97
CA PHE A 67 1.67 23.53 10.69
C PHE A 67 0.84 24.09 9.53
N PHE A 68 0.49 23.27 8.54
CA PHE A 68 -0.03 23.78 7.26
C PHE A 68 -1.44 23.31 6.91
N ARG A 69 -1.92 22.23 7.54
CA ARG A 69 -3.19 21.60 7.17
C ARG A 69 -3.88 20.95 8.35
N SER A 70 -5.20 21.07 8.43
CA SER A 70 -5.99 20.35 9.42
C SER A 70 -5.85 18.82 9.33
N THR A 71 -5.88 18.17 10.48
CA THR A 71 -5.77 16.71 10.57
C THR A 71 -6.95 16.03 9.89
N LYS A 72 -6.84 14.74 9.60
CA LYS A 72 -7.98 13.98 9.03
C LYS A 72 -9.16 13.92 10.00
N ALA A 73 -8.89 13.84 11.30
CA ALA A 73 -9.92 13.82 12.32
C ALA A 73 -10.66 15.16 12.41
N GLN A 74 -9.91 16.26 12.43
CA GLN A 74 -10.49 17.59 12.42
C GLN A 74 -11.34 17.80 11.16
N ARG A 75 -10.84 17.45 9.97
CA ARG A 75 -11.64 17.54 8.74
C ARG A 75 -12.90 16.68 8.77
N SER A 76 -12.84 15.46 9.29
CA SER A 76 -14.05 14.64 9.49
C SER A 76 -15.09 15.37 10.33
N PHE A 77 -14.65 16.01 11.41
CA PHE A 77 -15.52 16.76 12.32
C PHE A 77 -16.10 18.02 11.66
N ASP A 78 -15.24 18.84 11.05
CA ASP A 78 -15.65 20.10 10.42
C ASP A 78 -16.59 19.85 9.23
N TYR A 79 -16.31 18.82 8.42
CA TYR A 79 -17.17 18.47 7.29
C TYR A 79 -18.50 17.86 7.75
N ALA A 80 -18.53 17.09 8.85
CA ALA A 80 -19.78 16.61 9.40
C ALA A 80 -20.70 17.76 9.84
N LYS A 81 -20.15 18.77 10.54
CA LYS A 81 -20.90 19.97 10.92
C LYS A 81 -21.46 20.69 9.70
N LYS A 82 -20.60 20.93 8.70
CA LYS A 82 -21.00 21.61 7.47
C LYS A 82 -22.09 20.86 6.69
N LEU A 83 -22.07 19.52 6.67
CA LEU A 83 -23.13 18.74 6.04
C LEU A 83 -24.46 18.92 6.77
N ILE A 84 -24.45 18.85 8.10
CA ILE A 84 -25.65 19.04 8.93
C ILE A 84 -26.24 20.44 8.71
N GLU A 85 -25.40 21.49 8.65
CA GLU A 85 -25.82 22.86 8.34
C GLU A 85 -26.48 22.99 6.96
N LEU A 86 -26.05 22.17 5.99
CA LEU A 86 -26.63 22.12 4.63
C LEU A 86 -27.81 21.13 4.52
N GLY A 87 -28.33 20.61 5.64
CA GLY A 87 -29.44 19.65 5.64
C GLY A 87 -29.08 18.26 5.13
N ILE A 88 -27.79 17.93 5.01
CA ILE A 88 -27.31 16.63 4.53
C ILE A 88 -26.99 15.75 5.74
N ALA A 89 -27.65 14.60 5.80
CA ALA A 89 -27.52 13.70 6.94
C ALA A 89 -26.13 13.04 7.00
N THR A 90 -25.59 12.97 8.21
CA THR A 90 -24.34 12.30 8.58
C THR A 90 -24.35 12.02 10.08
N PRO A 91 -23.63 11.01 10.61
CA PRO A 91 -23.53 10.80 12.05
C PRO A 91 -23.07 12.06 12.79
N LYS A 92 -23.81 12.44 13.84
CA LYS A 92 -23.55 13.69 14.58
C LYS A 92 -22.10 13.70 15.10
N PRO A 93 -21.30 14.73 14.78
CA PRO A 93 -19.91 14.81 15.23
C PRO A 93 -19.84 15.22 16.71
N ILE A 94 -19.13 14.43 17.51
CA ILE A 94 -19.02 14.64 18.96
C ILE A 94 -17.71 15.31 19.31
N PHE A 95 -16.57 14.74 18.88
CA PHE A 95 -15.26 15.31 19.15
C PHE A 95 -14.24 14.94 18.08
N TYR A 96 -13.15 15.70 18.03
CA TYR A 96 -11.88 15.22 17.49
C TYR A 96 -10.76 15.43 18.52
N TYR A 97 -9.77 14.55 18.48
CA TYR A 97 -8.63 14.61 19.38
C TYR A 97 -7.32 14.27 18.65
N ASN A 98 -6.31 15.09 18.88
CA ASN A 98 -4.98 15.04 18.28
C ASN A 98 -3.95 14.84 19.40
N LYS A 99 -3.24 13.70 19.38
CA LYS A 99 -2.08 13.45 20.24
C LYS A 99 -0.82 13.93 19.54
N PHE A 100 0.04 14.64 20.27
CA PHE A 100 1.33 15.13 19.79
C PHE A 100 2.47 14.39 20.51
N LYS A 101 3.59 14.18 19.82
CA LYS A 101 4.83 13.65 20.37
C LYS A 101 5.98 14.46 19.81
N SER A 102 6.83 15.02 20.66
CA SER A 102 7.94 15.91 20.26
C SER A 102 7.46 17.07 19.38
N GLY A 103 6.37 17.74 19.78
CA GLY A 103 5.78 18.87 19.05
C GLY A 103 5.01 18.53 17.76
N LEU A 104 5.14 17.31 17.23
CA LEU A 104 4.48 16.89 15.98
C LEU A 104 3.27 16.00 16.23
N ILE A 105 2.26 16.08 15.35
CA ILE A 105 1.10 15.17 15.41
C ILE A 105 1.56 13.71 15.34
N TYR A 106 1.08 12.90 16.29
CA TYR A 106 1.40 11.49 16.43
C TYR A 106 0.20 10.60 16.08
N GLN A 107 -0.98 10.96 16.58
CA GLN A 107 -2.22 10.19 16.41
C GLN A 107 -3.40 11.16 16.35
N SER A 108 -4.45 10.80 15.62
CA SER A 108 -5.70 11.57 15.62
C SER A 108 -6.92 10.66 15.67
N PHE A 109 -7.96 11.12 16.34
CA PHE A 109 -9.21 10.42 16.61
C PHE A 109 -10.40 11.33 16.24
N TYR A 110 -11.40 10.76 15.58
CA TYR A 110 -12.69 11.38 15.32
C TYR A 110 -13.78 10.52 15.95
N CYS A 111 -14.73 11.17 16.62
CA CYS A 111 -15.88 10.50 17.22
C CYS A 111 -17.18 11.08 16.69
N SER A 112 -18.11 10.20 16.35
CA SER A 112 -19.49 10.51 16.04
C SER A 112 -20.44 9.65 16.87
N GLU A 113 -21.71 10.04 16.90
CA GLU A 113 -22.78 9.10 17.27
C GLU A 113 -22.72 7.86 16.36
N ASN A 114 -23.14 6.73 16.93
CA ASN A 114 -23.43 5.54 16.17
C ASN A 114 -24.82 5.69 15.53
N ILE A 115 -24.95 5.26 14.28
CA ILE A 115 -26.24 5.20 13.60
C ILE A 115 -26.55 3.74 13.34
N ASP A 116 -27.72 3.32 13.81
CA ASP A 116 -28.36 2.10 13.34
C ASP A 116 -29.00 2.39 11.97
N TYR A 117 -28.67 1.56 10.99
CA TYR A 117 -29.06 1.71 9.59
C TYR A 117 -29.58 0.37 9.06
N ASP A 118 -30.45 0.42 8.05
CA ASP A 118 -31.07 -0.76 7.45
C ASP A 118 -30.23 -1.32 6.32
N TYR A 119 -29.66 -0.43 5.48
CA TYR A 119 -28.86 -0.79 4.32
C TYR A 119 -27.63 0.10 4.17
N ASP A 120 -26.62 -0.38 3.47
CA ASP A 120 -25.68 0.48 2.77
C ASP A 120 -25.97 0.43 1.26
N MET A 121 -25.39 1.36 0.50
CA MET A 121 -25.58 1.36 -0.97
C MET A 121 -24.92 0.16 -1.66
N GLU A 122 -24.03 -0.57 -0.99
CA GLU A 122 -23.43 -1.79 -1.54
C GLU A 122 -24.50 -2.88 -1.65
N TYR A 123 -25.25 -3.10 -0.57
CA TYR A 123 -26.39 -4.00 -0.56
C TYR A 123 -27.45 -3.62 -1.59
N VAL A 124 -27.81 -2.33 -1.71
CA VAL A 124 -28.81 -1.87 -2.70
C VAL A 124 -28.33 -2.13 -4.14
N PHE A 125 -27.05 -1.94 -4.43
CA PHE A 125 -26.53 -2.18 -5.78
C PHE A 125 -26.49 -3.66 -6.14
N GLU A 126 -26.15 -4.52 -5.19
CA GLU A 126 -25.94 -5.96 -5.43
C GLU A 126 -27.22 -6.80 -5.33
N ASN A 127 -28.13 -6.47 -4.42
CA ASN A 127 -29.35 -7.27 -4.21
C ASN A 127 -30.46 -6.93 -5.22
N LYS A 128 -30.51 -7.66 -6.33
CA LYS A 128 -31.53 -7.50 -7.38
C LYS A 128 -32.97 -7.80 -6.92
N GLN A 129 -33.14 -8.59 -5.86
CA GLN A 129 -34.45 -8.97 -5.31
C GLN A 129 -34.95 -8.02 -4.23
N LEU A 130 -34.22 -6.94 -3.95
CA LEU A 130 -34.62 -5.95 -2.97
C LEU A 130 -35.91 -5.25 -3.43
N ILE A 131 -36.96 -5.39 -2.64
CA ILE A 131 -38.23 -4.69 -2.83
C ILE A 131 -37.97 -3.18 -2.89
N ASN A 132 -38.60 -2.49 -3.85
CA ASN A 132 -38.44 -1.05 -4.09
C ASN A 132 -36.99 -0.60 -4.39
N ARG A 133 -36.12 -1.49 -4.87
CA ARG A 133 -34.74 -1.15 -5.26
C ARG A 133 -34.66 0.00 -6.27
N ASP A 134 -35.55 0.02 -7.25
CA ASP A 134 -35.60 1.08 -8.28
C ASP A 134 -35.82 2.46 -7.66
N GLN A 135 -36.77 2.55 -6.73
CA GLN A 135 -37.07 3.75 -5.97
C GLN A 135 -35.86 4.19 -5.10
N LEU A 136 -35.17 3.24 -4.46
CA LEU A 136 -33.93 3.53 -3.72
C LEU A 136 -32.81 4.08 -4.61
N LEU A 137 -32.66 3.56 -5.83
CA LEU A 137 -31.69 4.09 -6.80
C LEU A 137 -32.05 5.52 -7.24
N LYS A 138 -33.34 5.81 -7.43
CA LYS A 138 -33.84 7.14 -7.75
C LYS A 138 -33.58 8.13 -6.61
N GLU A 139 -33.91 7.75 -5.36
CA GLU A 139 -33.66 8.55 -4.16
C GLU A 139 -32.16 8.78 -3.92
N PHE A 140 -31.32 7.75 -4.11
CA PHE A 140 -29.86 7.90 -4.05
C PHE A 140 -29.34 8.88 -5.12
N THR A 141 -29.92 8.86 -6.31
CA THR A 141 -29.55 9.75 -7.40
C THR A 141 -29.92 11.20 -7.08
N LEU A 142 -31.12 11.42 -6.55
CA LEU A 142 -31.56 12.73 -6.05
C LEU A 142 -30.68 13.22 -4.90
N PHE A 143 -30.33 12.34 -3.96
CA PHE A 143 -29.41 12.64 -2.88
C PHE A 143 -28.05 13.09 -3.42
N THR A 144 -27.46 12.34 -4.36
CA THR A 144 -26.18 12.70 -4.99
C THR A 144 -26.28 14.02 -5.77
N HIS A 145 -27.40 14.25 -6.46
CA HIS A 145 -27.69 15.52 -7.11
C HIS A 145 -27.69 16.68 -6.12
N ASN A 146 -28.37 16.54 -4.97
CA ASN A 146 -28.44 17.57 -3.94
C ASN A 146 -27.07 17.87 -3.31
N LEU A 147 -26.18 16.88 -3.19
CA LEU A 147 -24.78 17.14 -2.83
C LEU A 147 -24.13 18.10 -3.82
N HIS A 148 -24.31 17.85 -5.13
CA HIS A 148 -23.72 18.67 -6.17
C HIS A 148 -24.31 20.08 -6.22
N GLU A 149 -25.62 20.24 -6.04
CA GLU A 149 -26.30 21.55 -5.96
C GLU A 149 -25.77 22.37 -4.77
N ASN A 150 -25.47 21.72 -3.64
CA ASN A 150 -24.83 22.35 -2.49
C ASN A 150 -23.31 22.53 -2.64
N GLY A 151 -22.77 22.31 -3.85
CA GLY A 151 -21.34 22.48 -4.12
C GLY A 151 -20.44 21.46 -3.42
N ILE A 152 -20.94 20.27 -3.11
CA ILE A 152 -20.19 19.24 -2.39
C ILE A 152 -19.66 18.21 -3.38
N MET A 153 -18.33 18.20 -3.53
CA MET A 153 -17.62 17.13 -4.22
C MET A 153 -17.08 16.12 -3.21
N PHE A 154 -17.74 14.98 -3.08
CA PHE A 154 -17.33 13.93 -2.15
C PHE A 154 -16.30 13.00 -2.81
N LEU A 155 -15.01 13.23 -2.56
CA LEU A 155 -13.94 12.52 -3.27
C LEU A 155 -13.86 11.02 -2.95
N ASP A 156 -14.47 10.62 -1.83
CA ASP A 156 -14.59 9.23 -1.43
C ASP A 156 -16.05 8.70 -1.57
N HIS A 157 -16.82 9.22 -2.54
CA HIS A 157 -18.18 8.76 -2.88
C HIS A 157 -18.21 7.33 -3.41
N SER A 158 -18.22 6.37 -2.49
CA SER A 158 -18.34 4.94 -2.77
C SER A 158 -19.59 4.38 -2.10
N ARG A 159 -20.08 3.26 -2.62
CA ARG A 159 -21.26 2.53 -2.12
C ARG A 159 -21.22 2.27 -0.61
N SER A 160 -20.08 1.85 -0.05
CA SER A 160 -19.92 1.59 1.40
C SER A 160 -19.78 2.85 2.27
N ASN A 161 -19.79 4.05 1.69
CA ASN A 161 -19.72 5.31 2.42
C ASN A 161 -21.08 6.04 2.48
N THR A 162 -22.16 5.39 2.05
CA THR A 162 -23.52 5.90 2.12
C THR A 162 -24.38 4.87 2.83
N LEU A 163 -24.85 5.20 4.03
CA LEU A 163 -25.76 4.38 4.83
C LEU A 163 -27.20 4.86 4.60
N ILE A 164 -28.15 3.95 4.71
CA ILE A 164 -29.57 4.19 4.48
C ILE A 164 -30.34 3.78 5.73
N LYS A 165 -31.14 4.70 6.25
CA LYS A 165 -32.10 4.44 7.32
C LYS A 165 -33.51 4.64 6.78
N LYS A 166 -34.41 3.71 7.05
CA LYS A 166 -35.84 3.83 6.76
C LYS A 166 -36.49 4.78 7.76
N ASN A 167 -37.41 5.58 7.24
CA ASN A 167 -38.24 6.49 8.01
C ASN A 167 -39.70 6.30 7.58
N ASN A 168 -40.65 6.83 8.35
CA ASN A 168 -42.08 6.76 8.02
C ASN A 168 -42.42 7.34 6.63
N ASN A 169 -41.58 8.27 6.12
CA ASN A 169 -41.81 8.99 4.86
C ASN A 169 -40.78 8.63 3.76
N GLY A 170 -40.04 7.52 3.87
CA GLY A 170 -39.05 7.09 2.86
C GLY A 170 -37.70 6.71 3.48
N HIS A 171 -36.60 7.25 2.92
CA HIS A 171 -35.25 6.89 3.35
C HIS A 171 -34.37 8.12 3.60
N THR A 172 -33.54 8.04 4.65
CA THR A 172 -32.49 9.02 4.94
C THR A 172 -31.13 8.45 4.57
N PHE A 173 -30.39 9.19 3.75
CA PHE A 173 -29.03 8.83 3.31
C PHE A 173 -27.99 9.54 4.16
N TYR A 174 -27.18 8.77 4.88
CA TYR A 174 -26.10 9.27 5.73
C TYR A 174 -24.73 9.08 5.08
N LEU A 175 -23.96 10.17 4.93
CA LEU A 175 -22.56 10.08 4.52
C LEU A 175 -21.66 9.69 5.70
N ILE A 176 -20.68 8.82 5.42
CA ILE A 176 -19.57 8.50 6.34
C ILE A 176 -18.22 8.64 5.63
N ASP A 177 -17.11 8.49 6.36
CA ASP A 177 -15.73 8.66 5.85
C ASP A 177 -15.47 10.04 5.20
N LEU A 178 -15.88 11.09 5.91
CA LEU A 178 -16.03 12.44 5.35
C LEU A 178 -14.73 13.18 5.03
N ASN A 179 -13.57 12.76 5.53
CA ASN A 179 -12.33 13.56 5.58
C ASN A 179 -11.72 13.97 4.21
N ARG A 180 -12.39 13.70 3.09
CA ARG A 180 -12.00 14.07 1.72
C ARG A 180 -13.19 14.60 0.94
N MET A 181 -13.59 15.82 1.29
CA MET A 181 -14.59 16.61 0.58
C MET A 181 -13.97 17.90 0.03
N ARG A 182 -14.56 18.44 -1.03
CA ARG A 182 -14.31 19.81 -1.50
C ARG A 182 -15.66 20.53 -1.56
N PHE A 183 -15.68 21.77 -1.10
CA PHE A 183 -16.87 22.62 -1.09
C PHE A 183 -16.62 23.77 -2.07
N LYS A 184 -17.25 23.70 -3.25
CA LYS A 184 -17.13 24.67 -4.34
C LYS A 184 -18.26 24.44 -5.35
N SER A 185 -18.51 25.36 -6.28
CA SER A 185 -19.36 25.02 -7.43
C SER A 185 -18.73 23.92 -8.29
N LEU A 186 -19.54 22.98 -8.77
CA LEU A 186 -19.10 21.85 -9.60
C LEU A 186 -19.52 22.05 -11.05
N THR A 187 -18.56 21.94 -11.97
CA THR A 187 -18.86 21.78 -13.39
C THR A 187 -19.55 20.44 -13.66
N LEU A 188 -20.31 20.31 -14.76
CA LEU A 188 -20.90 19.03 -15.18
C LEU A 188 -19.87 17.89 -15.17
N LYS A 189 -18.69 18.14 -15.74
CA LYS A 189 -17.57 17.18 -15.76
C LYS A 189 -17.18 16.70 -14.36
N GLU A 190 -17.18 17.57 -13.36
CA GLU A 190 -16.85 17.23 -11.97
C GLU A 190 -17.97 16.44 -11.29
N ARG A 191 -19.24 16.83 -11.52
CA ARG A 191 -20.42 16.08 -11.06
C ARG A 191 -20.38 14.63 -11.57
N LEU A 192 -20.17 14.44 -12.87
CA LEU A 192 -20.10 13.11 -13.48
C LEU A 192 -18.87 12.31 -13.02
N LYS A 193 -17.72 12.96 -12.82
CA LYS A 193 -16.55 12.31 -12.21
C LYS A 193 -16.78 11.90 -10.76
N ASN A 194 -17.74 12.48 -10.04
CA ASN A 194 -18.02 12.10 -8.65
C ASN A 194 -18.59 10.67 -8.56
N PHE A 195 -19.25 10.18 -9.60
CA PHE A 195 -19.82 8.81 -9.65
C PHE A 195 -18.77 7.70 -9.84
N LYS A 196 -17.54 8.04 -10.28
CA LYS A 196 -16.55 7.05 -10.76
C LYS A 196 -16.12 5.96 -9.76
N ARG A 197 -16.35 6.17 -8.46
CA ARG A 197 -15.94 5.24 -7.39
C ARG A 197 -17.07 4.34 -6.91
N LEU A 198 -18.27 4.49 -7.47
CA LEU A 198 -19.45 3.71 -7.11
C LEU A 198 -19.45 2.28 -7.65
N LYS A 199 -18.66 2.00 -8.71
CA LYS A 199 -18.53 0.67 -9.34
C LYS A 199 -19.89 0.07 -9.71
N MET A 200 -20.72 0.86 -10.36
CA MET A 200 -22.03 0.43 -10.84
C MET A 200 -21.86 -0.57 -11.99
N ASN A 201 -22.62 -1.66 -11.97
CA ASN A 201 -22.79 -2.51 -13.15
C ASN A 201 -23.62 -1.76 -14.22
N ASP A 202 -23.67 -2.28 -15.45
CA ASP A 202 -24.35 -1.59 -16.55
C ASP A 202 -25.84 -1.33 -16.29
N GLU A 203 -26.52 -2.23 -15.58
CA GLU A 203 -27.93 -2.08 -15.18
C GLU A 203 -28.13 -0.88 -14.24
N VAL A 204 -27.42 -0.84 -13.12
CA VAL A 204 -27.50 0.26 -12.14
C VAL A 204 -27.01 1.56 -12.76
N LEU A 205 -25.93 1.51 -13.53
CA LEU A 205 -25.37 2.67 -14.21
C LEU A 205 -26.38 3.30 -15.18
N LYS A 206 -27.11 2.48 -15.94
CA LYS A 206 -28.16 2.96 -16.84
C LYS A 206 -29.24 3.71 -16.06
N LYS A 207 -29.82 3.10 -15.03
CA LYS A 207 -30.88 3.71 -14.20
C LYS A 207 -30.42 5.01 -13.54
N VAL A 208 -29.28 4.99 -12.86
CA VAL A 208 -28.71 6.18 -12.19
C VAL A 208 -28.44 7.29 -13.21
N SER A 209 -27.91 6.94 -14.39
CA SER A 209 -27.65 7.93 -15.45
C SER A 209 -28.94 8.55 -15.99
N GLU A 210 -29.99 7.76 -16.19
CA GLU A 210 -31.30 8.23 -16.65
C GLU A 210 -31.94 9.19 -15.63
N TYR A 211 -32.01 8.81 -14.35
CA TYR A 211 -32.56 9.68 -13.31
C TYR A 211 -31.74 10.97 -13.15
N TYR A 212 -30.41 10.86 -13.21
CA TYR A 212 -29.54 12.02 -13.05
C TYR A 212 -29.65 12.98 -14.23
N ALA A 213 -29.75 12.44 -15.46
CA ALA A 213 -30.02 13.18 -16.69
C ALA A 213 -31.36 13.93 -16.61
N ASP A 214 -32.41 13.28 -16.10
CA ASP A 214 -33.74 13.88 -15.94
C ASP A 214 -33.76 15.03 -14.92
N LEU A 215 -32.93 14.96 -13.87
CA LEU A 215 -32.78 16.03 -12.87
C LEU A 215 -32.10 17.26 -13.44
N ILE A 216 -31.04 17.08 -14.24
CA ILE A 216 -30.22 18.18 -14.77
C ILE A 216 -30.60 18.60 -16.20
N LYS A 217 -31.61 17.95 -16.80
CA LYS A 217 -32.12 18.20 -18.16
C LYS A 217 -31.04 18.08 -19.26
N ILE A 218 -30.24 17.02 -19.20
CA ILE A 218 -29.21 16.70 -20.20
C ILE A 218 -29.51 15.34 -20.84
N ASP A 219 -29.06 15.13 -22.09
CA ASP A 219 -29.21 13.86 -22.78
C ASP A 219 -28.74 12.63 -21.97
N LYS A 220 -29.62 11.63 -21.89
CA LYS A 220 -29.41 10.38 -21.12
C LYS A 220 -28.19 9.61 -21.62
N GLN A 221 -27.99 9.56 -22.94
CA GLN A 221 -26.90 8.80 -23.53
C GLN A 221 -25.53 9.45 -23.23
N LEU A 222 -25.46 10.78 -23.24
CA LEU A 222 -24.28 11.56 -22.89
C LEU A 222 -23.87 11.33 -21.42
N ILE A 223 -24.84 11.38 -20.50
CA ILE A 223 -24.59 11.13 -19.07
C ILE A 223 -24.08 9.71 -18.85
N PHE A 224 -24.75 8.71 -19.43
CA PHE A 224 -24.34 7.31 -19.35
C PHE A 224 -22.91 7.09 -19.88
N LYS A 225 -22.63 7.51 -21.11
CA LYS A 225 -21.30 7.37 -21.74
C LYS A 225 -20.21 8.05 -20.91
N SER A 226 -20.50 9.22 -20.35
CA SER A 226 -19.56 9.98 -19.53
C SER A 226 -19.24 9.29 -18.20
N ILE A 227 -20.27 8.87 -17.44
CA ILE A 227 -20.06 8.19 -16.16
C ILE A 227 -19.36 6.84 -16.39
N LYS A 228 -19.75 6.08 -17.43
CA LYS A 228 -19.09 4.83 -17.83
C LYS A 228 -17.59 5.05 -18.07
N LYS A 229 -17.26 5.98 -18.97
CA LYS A 229 -15.87 6.34 -19.29
C LYS A 229 -15.06 6.76 -18.06
N TYR A 230 -15.62 7.54 -17.14
CA TYR A 230 -14.91 7.94 -15.92
C TYR A 230 -14.70 6.79 -14.94
N SER A 231 -15.65 5.88 -14.85
CA SER A 231 -15.59 4.70 -13.97
C SER A 231 -14.57 3.69 -14.50
N GLU A 232 -14.61 3.37 -15.79
CA GLU A 232 -13.65 2.46 -16.44
C GLU A 232 -12.22 2.99 -16.34
N ASN A 233 -12.00 4.27 -16.66
CA ASN A 233 -10.69 4.91 -16.51
C ASN A 233 -10.18 4.87 -15.06
N PHE A 234 -11.06 5.00 -14.08
CA PHE A 234 -10.69 4.92 -12.68
C PHE A 234 -10.25 3.50 -12.28
N GLU A 235 -10.99 2.48 -12.72
CA GLU A 235 -10.66 1.08 -12.45
C GLU A 235 -9.41 0.61 -13.20
N ASN A 236 -9.25 0.98 -14.47
CA ASN A 236 -8.05 0.67 -15.26
C ASN A 236 -6.79 1.25 -14.60
N ASN A 237 -6.85 2.52 -14.16
CA ASN A 237 -5.75 3.15 -13.43
C ASN A 237 -5.45 2.45 -12.09
N ARG A 238 -6.47 1.95 -11.41
CA ARG A 238 -6.31 1.21 -10.15
C ARG A 238 -5.65 -0.15 -10.39
N ILE A 239 -6.09 -0.89 -11.41
CA ILE A 239 -5.52 -2.18 -11.81
C ILE A 239 -4.05 -1.99 -12.22
N PHE A 240 -3.77 -1.00 -13.06
CA PHE A 240 -2.41 -0.65 -13.48
C PHE A 240 -1.50 -0.39 -12.29
N ARG A 241 -1.92 0.47 -11.33
CA ARG A 241 -1.12 0.74 -10.12
C ARG A 241 -0.90 -0.50 -9.25
N LYS A 242 -1.90 -1.40 -9.17
CA LYS A 242 -1.76 -2.66 -8.43
C LYS A 242 -0.73 -3.57 -9.11
N ARG A 243 -0.78 -3.69 -10.44
CA ARG A 243 0.21 -4.46 -11.23
C ARG A 243 1.60 -3.86 -11.11
N LEU A 244 1.74 -2.54 -11.20
CA LEU A 244 3.02 -1.85 -11.03
C LEU A 244 3.59 -2.07 -9.62
N LYS A 245 2.76 -1.97 -8.58
CA LYS A 245 3.18 -2.25 -7.21
C LYS A 245 3.64 -3.71 -7.05
N PHE A 246 2.87 -4.65 -7.59
CA PHE A 246 3.25 -6.06 -7.59
C PHE A 246 4.57 -6.29 -8.32
N PHE A 247 4.76 -5.68 -9.50
CA PHE A 247 6.01 -5.77 -10.25
C PHE A 247 7.20 -5.18 -9.46
N LEU A 248 7.02 -4.04 -8.79
CA LEU A 248 8.06 -3.44 -7.95
C LEU A 248 8.36 -4.23 -6.67
N GLU A 249 7.37 -4.92 -6.11
CA GLU A 249 7.57 -5.83 -4.97
C GLU A 249 8.25 -7.13 -5.45
N PHE A 250 7.85 -7.65 -6.60
CA PHE A 250 8.46 -8.81 -7.23
C PHE A 250 9.92 -8.55 -7.60
N SER A 251 10.25 -7.38 -8.16
CA SER A 251 11.65 -7.00 -8.44
C SER A 251 12.50 -6.79 -7.18
N LYS A 252 11.87 -6.65 -6.02
CA LYS A 252 12.53 -6.70 -4.71
C LYS A 252 12.64 -8.11 -4.14
N MET A 253 11.89 -9.09 -4.66
CA MET A 253 11.97 -10.48 -4.20
C MET A 253 13.02 -11.30 -4.95
N THR A 254 13.63 -10.73 -5.99
CA THR A 254 14.68 -11.39 -6.75
C THR A 254 16.00 -11.41 -5.99
N LYS A 255 16.74 -12.51 -6.15
CA LYS A 255 18.03 -12.71 -5.48
C LYS A 255 19.19 -12.38 -6.43
N PHE A 256 20.35 -12.12 -5.85
CA PHE A 256 21.63 -12.02 -6.56
C PHE A 256 22.41 -13.31 -6.36
N LEU A 257 23.02 -13.81 -7.43
CA LEU A 257 23.88 -14.98 -7.41
C LEU A 257 25.32 -14.52 -7.59
N ALA A 258 26.25 -14.99 -6.76
CA ALA A 258 27.67 -14.87 -7.07
C ALA A 258 28.28 -16.21 -7.47
N ILE A 259 29.19 -16.13 -8.43
CA ILE A 259 29.90 -17.26 -9.04
C ILE A 259 31.39 -17.01 -8.85
N ASP A 260 32.02 -17.84 -8.03
CA ASP A 260 33.48 -17.94 -7.94
C ASP A 260 33.94 -19.03 -8.91
N TYR A 261 34.35 -18.60 -10.10
CA TYR A 261 34.60 -19.48 -11.24
C TYR A 261 36.02 -20.05 -11.18
N GLY A 262 36.12 -21.38 -11.02
CA GLY A 262 37.38 -22.12 -11.15
C GLY A 262 37.36 -23.05 -12.37
N LEU A 263 38.54 -23.49 -12.83
CA LEU A 263 38.66 -24.37 -14.00
C LEU A 263 38.07 -25.78 -13.80
N LEU A 264 38.10 -26.29 -12.55
CA LEU A 264 37.58 -27.62 -12.21
C LEU A 264 36.27 -27.56 -11.43
N ARG A 265 36.15 -26.59 -10.52
CA ARG A 265 35.00 -26.40 -9.63
C ARG A 265 34.65 -24.93 -9.53
N THR A 266 33.36 -24.66 -9.37
CA THR A 266 32.80 -23.31 -9.24
C THR A 266 31.98 -23.23 -7.96
N GLY A 267 32.27 -22.22 -7.13
CA GLY A 267 31.52 -21.90 -5.93
C GLY A 267 30.34 -20.99 -6.24
N LEU A 268 29.17 -21.30 -5.67
CA LEU A 268 27.95 -20.51 -5.81
C LEU A 268 27.51 -19.98 -4.45
N SER A 269 27.07 -18.72 -4.42
CA SER A 269 26.43 -18.11 -3.27
C SER A 269 25.27 -17.25 -3.70
N ILE A 270 24.30 -17.06 -2.81
CA ILE A 270 23.04 -16.40 -3.12
C ILE A 270 22.67 -15.37 -2.04
N SER A 271 22.03 -14.27 -2.43
CA SER A 271 21.53 -13.29 -1.47
C SER A 271 20.17 -13.67 -0.90
N ASP A 272 19.77 -13.04 0.20
CA ASP A 272 18.35 -12.88 0.53
C ASP A 272 17.65 -11.96 -0.49
N SER A 273 16.32 -11.96 -0.47
CA SER A 273 15.51 -11.08 -1.31
C SER A 273 15.77 -9.60 -1.01
N ASP A 274 16.05 -9.26 0.25
CA ASP A 274 16.32 -7.87 0.66
C ASP A 274 17.72 -7.39 0.23
N LYS A 275 18.56 -8.28 -0.32
CA LYS A 275 19.93 -7.99 -0.80
C LYS A 275 20.82 -7.46 0.33
N ILE A 276 20.63 -7.95 1.54
CA ILE A 276 21.37 -7.57 2.74
C ILE A 276 22.47 -8.61 3.04
N PHE A 277 22.12 -9.90 2.96
CA PHE A 277 22.99 -10.99 3.37
C PHE A 277 23.26 -11.96 2.22
N ALA A 278 24.50 -12.43 2.13
CA ALA A 278 24.90 -13.51 1.25
C ALA A 278 24.99 -14.83 2.02
N PHE A 279 24.56 -15.92 1.38
CA PHE A 279 24.58 -17.28 1.91
C PHE A 279 25.33 -18.21 0.96
N PRO A 280 26.15 -19.14 1.47
CA PRO A 280 26.74 -20.17 0.62
C PRO A 280 25.63 -21.08 0.06
N LEU A 281 25.69 -21.39 -1.23
CA LEU A 281 24.74 -22.31 -1.87
C LEU A 281 25.39 -23.68 -2.03
N GLU A 282 26.26 -23.83 -3.04
CA GLU A 282 26.93 -25.09 -3.33
C GLU A 282 28.24 -24.91 -4.12
N THR A 283 28.95 -26.00 -4.35
CA THR A 283 30.13 -26.04 -5.23
C THR A 283 29.89 -27.13 -6.24
N ILE A 284 29.96 -26.78 -7.52
CA ILE A 284 29.68 -27.69 -8.62
C ILE A 284 30.88 -27.83 -9.55
N GLU A 285 30.95 -28.94 -10.26
CA GLU A 285 31.95 -29.12 -11.32
C GLU A 285 31.69 -28.12 -12.45
N THR A 286 32.74 -27.43 -12.90
CA THR A 286 32.62 -26.29 -13.82
C THR A 286 31.98 -26.70 -15.16
N ASN A 287 32.21 -27.92 -15.62
CA ASN A 287 31.59 -28.46 -16.84
C ASN A 287 30.07 -28.65 -16.74
N LYS A 288 29.50 -28.74 -15.53
CA LYS A 288 28.05 -28.88 -15.28
C LYS A 288 27.36 -27.53 -14.96
N LEU A 289 28.14 -26.47 -14.80
CA LEU A 289 27.69 -25.15 -14.35
C LEU A 289 26.56 -24.57 -15.20
N ILE A 290 26.70 -24.58 -16.53
CA ILE A 290 25.70 -23.98 -17.42
C ILE A 290 24.32 -24.64 -17.27
N ASN A 291 24.28 -25.97 -17.28
CA ASN A 291 23.02 -26.72 -17.14
C ASN A 291 22.38 -26.46 -15.77
N HIS A 292 23.19 -26.42 -14.71
CA HIS A 292 22.72 -26.15 -13.37
C HIS A 292 22.16 -24.72 -13.22
N LEU A 293 22.80 -23.73 -13.86
CA LEU A 293 22.38 -22.33 -13.78
C LEU A 293 21.00 -22.09 -14.42
N SER A 294 20.67 -22.78 -15.52
CA SER A 294 19.34 -22.65 -16.13
C SER A 294 18.22 -22.93 -15.11
N THR A 295 18.36 -24.02 -14.36
CA THR A 295 17.40 -24.41 -13.31
C THR A 295 17.47 -23.48 -12.09
N LEU A 296 18.67 -23.10 -11.67
CA LEU A 296 18.86 -22.26 -10.49
C LEU A 296 18.32 -20.84 -10.68
N ILE A 297 18.53 -20.24 -11.86
CA ILE A 297 18.06 -18.89 -12.19
C ILE A 297 16.54 -18.80 -12.08
N GLU A 298 15.83 -19.82 -12.56
CA GLU A 298 14.37 -19.90 -12.52
C GLU A 298 13.86 -20.15 -11.09
N ASN A 299 14.38 -21.18 -10.41
CA ASN A 299 13.90 -21.58 -9.08
C ASN A 299 14.11 -20.50 -8.02
N GLU A 300 15.25 -19.80 -8.08
CA GLU A 300 15.63 -18.80 -7.09
C GLU A 300 15.33 -17.36 -7.51
N ASN A 301 14.69 -17.17 -8.67
CA ASN A 301 14.39 -15.87 -9.26
C ASN A 301 15.62 -14.94 -9.28
N ILE A 302 16.71 -15.41 -9.88
CA ILE A 302 17.96 -14.65 -9.95
C ILE A 302 17.78 -13.46 -10.90
N SER A 303 18.11 -12.26 -10.40
CA SER A 303 18.01 -11.00 -11.18
C SER A 303 19.35 -10.37 -11.52
N ARG A 304 20.44 -10.85 -10.90
CA ARG A 304 21.80 -10.36 -11.14
C ARG A 304 22.79 -11.48 -10.84
N ILE A 305 23.81 -11.59 -11.68
CA ILE A 305 24.92 -12.51 -11.49
C ILE A 305 26.20 -11.70 -11.27
N ILE A 306 26.94 -12.04 -10.22
CA ILE A 306 28.19 -11.41 -9.84
C ILE A 306 29.29 -12.45 -10.04
N ILE A 307 30.24 -12.17 -10.91
CA ILE A 307 31.36 -13.09 -11.17
C ILE A 307 32.63 -12.37 -10.74
N GLY A 308 33.39 -13.00 -9.86
CA GLY A 308 34.59 -12.35 -9.37
C GLY A 308 35.67 -12.18 -10.46
N GLN A 309 36.56 -11.21 -10.25
CA GLN A 309 37.58 -10.76 -11.19
C GLN A 309 38.98 -10.87 -10.56
N PRO A 310 39.77 -11.89 -10.92
CA PRO A 310 41.12 -12.05 -10.43
C PRO A 310 42.05 -11.00 -11.06
N LYS A 311 42.76 -10.19 -10.26
CA LYS A 311 43.61 -9.09 -10.75
C LYS A 311 45.11 -9.27 -10.56
N ARG A 312 45.68 -10.42 -10.93
CA ARG A 312 47.16 -10.57 -11.01
C ARG A 312 47.56 -10.98 -12.43
N PHE A 313 48.44 -10.21 -13.06
CA PHE A 313 49.07 -10.58 -14.34
C PHE A 313 50.18 -11.61 -14.14
N SER A 314 49.79 -12.87 -13.89
CA SER A 314 50.66 -14.04 -14.05
C SER A 314 49.96 -15.00 -15.03
N GLY A 315 50.69 -15.74 -15.86
CA GLY A 315 50.14 -16.53 -16.98
C GLY A 315 48.90 -17.40 -16.67
N GLN A 316 48.81 -17.98 -15.46
CA GLN A 316 47.63 -18.75 -15.02
C GLN A 316 46.35 -17.92 -14.85
N ASN A 317 46.45 -16.64 -14.46
CA ASN A 317 45.27 -15.79 -14.28
C ASN A 317 44.73 -15.28 -15.61
N SER A 318 45.59 -15.13 -16.64
CA SER A 318 45.14 -14.82 -17.99
C SER A 318 44.34 -15.98 -18.60
N GLU A 319 44.70 -17.23 -18.27
CA GLU A 319 43.93 -18.41 -18.71
C GLU A 319 42.55 -18.46 -18.03
N ILE A 320 42.49 -18.27 -16.71
CA ILE A 320 41.22 -18.26 -15.96
C ILE A 320 40.32 -17.11 -16.44
N GLU A 321 40.86 -15.91 -16.62
CA GLU A 321 40.09 -14.77 -17.11
C GLU A 321 39.52 -15.04 -18.51
N SER A 322 40.31 -15.62 -19.41
CA SER A 322 39.84 -16.07 -20.73
C SER A 322 38.70 -17.09 -20.63
N SER A 323 38.81 -18.06 -19.72
CA SER A 323 37.74 -19.02 -19.45
C SER A 323 36.48 -18.36 -18.88
N ILE A 324 36.59 -17.38 -17.98
CA ILE A 324 35.45 -16.66 -17.43
C ILE A 324 34.72 -15.86 -18.53
N LEU A 325 35.46 -15.19 -19.43
CA LEU A 325 34.85 -14.46 -20.53
C LEU A 325 34.08 -15.38 -21.47
N LYS A 326 34.63 -16.55 -21.82
CA LYS A 326 33.92 -17.59 -22.59
C LYS A 326 32.68 -18.09 -21.87
N PHE A 327 32.76 -18.27 -20.56
CA PHE A 327 31.61 -18.66 -19.74
C PHE A 327 30.51 -17.57 -19.73
N ILE A 328 30.87 -16.30 -19.63
CA ILE A 328 29.95 -15.15 -19.69
C ILE A 328 29.23 -15.09 -21.05
N ASP A 329 29.94 -15.36 -22.13
CA ASP A 329 29.30 -15.45 -23.45
C ASP A 329 28.36 -16.65 -23.53
N SER A 330 28.73 -17.78 -22.96
CA SER A 330 27.90 -18.99 -22.96
C SER A 330 26.60 -18.82 -22.15
N ILE A 331 26.67 -18.19 -20.97
CA ILE A 331 25.50 -17.93 -20.11
C ILE A 331 24.59 -16.82 -20.68
N SER A 332 25.09 -15.98 -21.59
CA SER A 332 24.29 -14.91 -22.20
C SER A 332 23.07 -15.42 -23.01
N ASN A 333 23.07 -16.70 -23.36
CA ASN A 333 21.93 -17.38 -24.00
C ASN A 333 20.77 -17.67 -23.04
N ILE A 334 21.03 -17.73 -21.73
CA ILE A 334 20.04 -18.08 -20.69
C ILE A 334 19.84 -16.95 -19.66
N PHE A 335 20.66 -15.90 -19.71
CA PHE A 335 20.60 -14.77 -18.79
C PHE A 335 21.00 -13.47 -19.49
N ASP A 336 20.31 -12.36 -19.20
CA ASP A 336 20.64 -11.06 -19.80
C ASP A 336 22.06 -10.65 -19.40
N LYS A 337 22.96 -10.55 -20.39
CA LYS A 337 24.36 -10.16 -20.21
C LYS A 337 24.51 -8.81 -19.48
N LYS A 338 23.53 -7.90 -19.60
CA LYS A 338 23.53 -6.60 -18.87
C LYS A 338 23.34 -6.75 -17.36
N GLN A 339 22.87 -7.90 -16.89
CA GLN A 339 22.70 -8.23 -15.47
C GLN A 339 23.87 -9.06 -14.91
N ILE A 340 24.94 -9.24 -15.69
CA ILE A 340 26.17 -9.92 -15.26
C ILE A 340 27.24 -8.86 -14.94
N PHE A 341 27.76 -8.89 -13.73
CA PHE A 341 28.73 -7.91 -13.24
C PHE A 341 30.02 -8.61 -12.84
N ARG A 342 31.16 -8.05 -13.27
CA ARG A 342 32.48 -8.45 -12.76
C ARG A 342 32.80 -7.67 -11.49
N TYR A 343 33.25 -8.36 -10.44
CA TYR A 343 33.57 -7.74 -9.16
C TYR A 343 34.99 -8.07 -8.70
N ASP A 344 35.70 -7.08 -8.16
CA ASP A 344 37.13 -7.16 -7.86
C ASP A 344 37.45 -8.01 -6.63
N GLU A 345 38.22 -9.08 -6.78
CA GLU A 345 38.53 -10.05 -5.71
C GLU A 345 39.79 -9.72 -4.89
N ARG A 346 40.47 -8.59 -5.15
CA ARG A 346 41.83 -8.33 -4.59
C ARG A 346 41.93 -8.41 -3.07
N PHE A 347 40.83 -8.20 -2.35
CA PHE A 347 40.79 -8.24 -0.90
C PHE A 347 40.11 -9.50 -0.34
N THR A 348 39.35 -10.25 -1.13
CA THR A 348 38.48 -11.33 -0.65
C THR A 348 39.27 -12.59 -0.24
N SER A 349 40.35 -12.98 -0.93
CA SER A 349 41.09 -14.20 -0.54
C SER A 349 41.80 -14.08 0.82
N LYS A 350 42.26 -12.87 1.20
CA LYS A 350 42.85 -12.60 2.53
C LYS A 350 41.76 -12.53 3.60
N ILE A 351 40.62 -11.91 3.28
CA ILE A 351 39.46 -11.80 4.18
C ILE A 351 38.85 -13.18 4.45
N ALA A 352 38.68 -14.02 3.43
CA ALA A 352 38.17 -15.39 3.55
C ALA A 352 39.05 -16.26 4.45
N LYS A 353 40.37 -16.23 4.24
CA LYS A 353 41.31 -16.95 5.10
C LYS A 353 41.25 -16.45 6.55
N LYS A 354 41.17 -15.14 6.78
CA LYS A 354 41.00 -14.57 8.13
C LYS A 354 39.67 -14.96 8.77
N ALA A 355 38.56 -14.88 8.04
CA ALA A 355 37.22 -15.23 8.50
C ALA A 355 37.12 -16.71 8.93
N ILE A 356 37.72 -17.63 8.15
CA ILE A 356 37.81 -19.06 8.45
C ILE A 356 38.66 -19.34 9.70
N ILE A 357 39.72 -18.55 9.92
CA ILE A 357 40.57 -18.67 11.12
C ILE A 357 39.82 -18.17 12.35
N SER A 358 39.06 -17.08 12.25
CA SER A 358 38.30 -16.48 13.35
C SER A 358 37.00 -17.23 13.71
N SER A 359 36.47 -18.08 12.83
CA SER A 359 35.21 -18.82 13.05
C SER A 359 35.36 -20.11 13.89
N GLY A 360 36.55 -20.40 14.42
CA GLY A 360 36.78 -21.54 15.33
C GLY A 360 36.82 -22.92 14.67
N ILE A 361 36.75 -23.01 13.33
CA ILE A 361 36.80 -24.27 12.58
C ILE A 361 38.12 -25.02 12.86
N LYS A 362 38.08 -26.35 13.12
CA LYS A 362 39.28 -27.16 13.42
C LYS A 362 40.24 -27.25 12.21
N LYS A 363 41.56 -27.33 12.46
CA LYS A 363 42.63 -27.26 11.44
C LYS A 363 42.45 -28.24 10.26
N LYS A 364 41.88 -29.43 10.49
CA LYS A 364 41.59 -30.48 9.47
C LYS A 364 40.41 -30.14 8.54
N ALA A 365 39.44 -29.35 9.02
CA ALA A 365 38.33 -28.86 8.19
C ALA A 365 38.73 -27.60 7.40
N ARG A 366 39.79 -26.89 7.82
CA ARG A 366 40.36 -25.73 7.09
C ARG A 366 41.12 -26.12 5.81
N SER A 367 41.56 -27.39 5.71
CA SER A 367 42.22 -27.93 4.52
C SER A 367 41.25 -28.45 3.46
N ASP A 368 39.94 -28.43 3.73
CA ASP A 368 38.93 -28.77 2.73
C ASP A 368 38.77 -27.62 1.73
N LYS A 369 39.32 -27.83 0.53
CA LYS A 369 39.31 -26.86 -0.55
C LYS A 369 37.87 -26.46 -0.96
N SER A 370 36.92 -27.40 -0.87
CA SER A 370 35.52 -27.12 -1.22
C SER A 370 34.86 -26.13 -0.26
N LEU A 371 35.20 -26.18 1.04
CA LEU A 371 34.71 -25.24 2.04
C LEU A 371 35.28 -23.84 1.83
N VAL A 372 36.56 -23.74 1.47
CA VAL A 372 37.23 -22.47 1.17
C VAL A 372 36.62 -21.80 -0.07
N ASP A 373 36.34 -22.58 -1.12
CA ASP A 373 35.76 -22.08 -2.37
C ASP A 373 34.31 -21.58 -2.17
N LYS A 374 33.49 -22.27 -1.35
CA LYS A 374 32.14 -21.77 -0.98
C LYS A 374 32.18 -20.44 -0.23
N ILE A 375 33.11 -20.32 0.71
CA ILE A 375 33.25 -19.12 1.55
C ILE A 375 33.74 -17.92 0.72
N SER A 376 34.58 -18.17 -0.28
CA SER A 376 35.07 -17.14 -1.21
C SER A 376 33.93 -16.49 -2.00
N ALA A 377 33.08 -17.29 -2.66
CA ALA A 377 31.90 -16.79 -3.38
C ALA A 377 30.96 -15.95 -2.50
N THR A 378 30.69 -16.42 -1.28
CA THR A 378 29.82 -15.71 -0.32
C THR A 378 30.40 -14.36 0.10
N ILE A 379 31.72 -14.26 0.29
CA ILE A 379 32.37 -13.00 0.67
C ILE A 379 32.33 -12.00 -0.48
N VAL A 380 32.57 -12.45 -1.72
CA VAL A 380 32.45 -11.62 -2.93
C VAL A 380 31.03 -11.06 -3.04
N LEU A 381 30.02 -11.91 -2.85
CA LEU A 381 28.63 -11.46 -2.88
C LEU A 381 28.33 -10.47 -1.74
N GLN A 382 28.77 -10.77 -0.52
CA GLN A 382 28.50 -9.93 0.65
C GLN A 382 29.10 -8.53 0.50
N ASP A 383 30.32 -8.41 -0.02
CA ASP A 383 31.00 -7.14 -0.29
C ASP A 383 30.27 -6.35 -1.39
N TYR A 384 29.86 -7.05 -2.47
CA TYR A 384 29.02 -6.47 -3.50
C TYR A 384 27.70 -5.90 -2.96
N LEU A 385 26.99 -6.65 -2.11
CA LEU A 385 25.72 -6.23 -1.52
C LEU A 385 25.90 -4.97 -0.65
N GLN A 386 27.00 -4.87 0.10
CA GLN A 386 27.30 -3.67 0.90
C GLN A 386 27.51 -2.44 0.01
N ALA A 387 28.28 -2.58 -1.08
CA ALA A 387 28.48 -1.51 -2.05
C ALA A 387 27.18 -1.13 -2.78
N TYR A 388 26.34 -2.12 -3.11
CA TYR A 388 25.05 -1.92 -3.78
C TYR A 388 24.08 -1.12 -2.90
N ASN A 389 23.98 -1.45 -1.61
CA ASN A 389 23.09 -0.78 -0.66
C ASN A 389 23.60 0.61 -0.22
N SER A 390 24.89 0.90 -0.38
CA SER A 390 25.45 2.22 -0.08
C SER A 390 25.23 3.24 -1.20
N ASN A 391 25.00 2.76 -2.43
CA ASN A 391 24.79 3.56 -3.64
C ASN A 391 23.32 3.63 -4.11
N SER A 392 22.41 2.94 -3.42
CA SER A 392 20.96 2.91 -3.70
C SER A 392 20.21 3.77 -2.68
#